data_AF-A0A2R6NHE9-F1
#
_entry.id   AF-A0A2R6NHE9-F1
#
_cell.length_a   1.000
_cell.length_b   1.000
_cell.length_c   1.000
_cell.angle_alpha   90.00
_cell.angle_beta   90.00
_cell.angle_gamma   90.00
#
_symmetry.space_group_name_H-M   'P 1'
#
loop_
_entity.id
_entity.type
_entity.pdbx_description
1 polymer ?
#
loop_
_entity_poly.entity_id
_entity_poly.type
_entity_poly.pdbx_seq_one_letter_code
_entity_poly.pdbx_strand_id
1 'polypeptide(L)'
;MVTGPSFSNINWGTYIVFAALNAMIVPVIYFFFPETSGRSLEDDGIYRATHADMDVIFALAYKEGVSPVEVSLRKDIPHVGSPEADEILGISKSSRAEMKEEAAQAQPPLWTQK
;
A
#
# COMPACT_ATOMS: atom_id res chain seq x y z
N MET A 1 -20.68 -2.97 25.86
CA MET A 1 -20.51 -1.70 25.11
C MET A 1 -20.12 -0.61 26.09
N VAL A 2 -19.02 0.11 25.84
CA VAL A 2 -18.55 1.20 26.72
C VAL A 2 -19.36 2.50 26.55
N THR A 3 -20.03 2.65 25.41
CA THR A 3 -20.75 3.87 25.03
C THR A 3 -21.87 4.27 25.99
N GLY A 4 -22.66 3.31 26.50
CA GLY A 4 -23.78 3.60 27.41
C GLY A 4 -23.34 4.19 28.75
N PRO A 5 -22.46 3.50 29.51
CA PRO A 5 -21.94 4.01 30.78
C PRO A 5 -21.12 5.31 30.68
N SER A 6 -20.48 5.57 29.54
CA SER A 6 -19.70 6.80 29.34
C SER A 6 -20.59 8.05 29.29
N PHE A 7 -21.74 7.99 28.61
CA PHE A 7 -22.66 9.13 28.57
C PHE A 7 -23.35 9.38 29.92
N SER A 8 -23.64 8.35 30.70
CA SER A 8 -24.28 8.52 32.02
C SER A 8 -23.34 9.09 33.08
N ASN A 9 -22.05 8.74 33.05
CA ASN A 9 -21.09 9.15 34.08
C ASN A 9 -20.27 10.39 33.69
N ILE A 10 -19.86 10.49 32.42
CA ILE A 10 -18.89 11.50 31.95
C ILE A 10 -19.59 12.56 31.07
N ASN A 11 -20.84 12.32 30.63
CA ASN A 11 -21.66 13.25 29.84
C ASN A 11 -20.87 13.79 28.63
N TRP A 12 -20.74 15.11 28.53
CA TRP A 12 -20.05 15.83 27.46
C TRP A 12 -18.54 15.54 27.40
N GLY A 13 -17.92 15.09 28.50
CA GLY A 13 -16.51 14.70 28.50
C GLY A 13 -16.20 13.50 27.61
N THR A 14 -17.21 12.70 27.25
CA THR A 14 -17.06 11.59 26.30
C THR A 14 -16.59 12.11 24.94
N TYR A 15 -17.02 13.30 24.52
CA TYR A 15 -16.55 13.93 23.29
C TYR A 15 -15.07 14.31 23.34
N ILE A 16 -14.55 14.72 24.50
CA ILE A 16 -13.12 14.99 24.67
C ILE A 16 -12.31 13.70 24.54
N VAL A 17 -12.78 12.59 25.12
CA VAL A 17 -12.12 11.29 24.99
C VAL A 17 -12.07 10.84 23.53
N PHE A 18 -13.17 10.98 22.79
CA PHE A 18 -13.18 10.70 21.35
C PHE A 18 -12.24 11.62 20.57
N ALA A 19 -12.23 12.92 20.88
CA ALA A 19 -11.32 13.87 20.24
C ALA A 19 -9.86 13.53 20.52
N ALA A 20 -9.50 13.16 21.75
CA ALA A 20 -8.16 12.75 22.13
C ALA A 20 -7.72 11.46 21.43
N LEU A 21 -8.60 10.45 21.36
CA LEU A 21 -8.31 9.21 20.63
C LEU A 21 -8.10 9.48 19.13
N ASN A 22 -8.98 10.27 18.50
CA ASN A 22 -8.81 10.66 17.10
C ASN A 22 -7.51 11.46 16.88
N ALA A 23 -7.22 12.41 17.77
CA ALA A 23 -5.98 13.19 17.71
C ALA A 23 -4.72 12.34 17.88
N MET A 24 -4.77 11.25 18.66
CA MET A 24 -3.67 10.29 18.78
C MET A 24 -3.57 9.34 17.59
N ILE A 25 -4.68 9.01 16.93
CA ILE A 25 -4.68 8.14 15.74
C ILE A 25 -3.99 8.83 14.55
N VAL A 26 -4.17 10.13 14.36
CA VAL A 26 -3.56 10.89 13.24
C VAL A 26 -2.03 10.73 13.15
N PRO A 27 -1.23 10.99 14.20
CA PRO A 27 0.22 10.81 14.14
C PRO A 27 0.61 9.34 14.00
N VAL A 28 -0.15 8.41 14.58
CA VAL A 28 0.12 6.96 14.42
C VAL A 28 -0.03 6.56 12.95
N ILE A 29 -1.10 6.98 12.28
CA ILE A 29 -1.28 6.69 10.86
C ILE A 29 -0.16 7.36 10.05
N TYR A 30 0.16 8.63 10.34
CA TYR A 30 1.21 9.36 9.61
C TYR A 30 2.60 8.70 9.70
N PHE A 31 2.98 8.17 10.87
CA PHE A 31 4.30 7.57 11.05
C PHE A 31 4.38 6.08 10.68
N PHE A 32 3.29 5.32 10.77
CA PHE A 32 3.34 3.87 10.58
C PHE A 32 2.71 3.40 9.28
N PHE A 33 1.86 4.21 8.65
CA PHE A 33 1.19 3.86 7.40
C PHE A 33 1.66 4.78 6.26
N PRO A 34 2.59 4.32 5.40
CA PRO A 34 2.98 5.06 4.21
C PRO A 34 1.78 5.35 3.30
N GLU A 35 1.78 6.52 2.66
CA GLU A 35 0.69 6.98 1.79
C GLU A 35 0.62 6.11 0.51
N THR A 36 -0.48 5.40 0.31
CA THR A 36 -0.77 4.61 -0.91
C THR A 36 -1.55 5.41 -1.97
N SER A 37 -2.00 6.63 -1.67
CA SER A 37 -2.90 7.39 -2.55
C SER A 37 -2.14 8.09 -3.67
N GLY A 38 -2.12 7.46 -4.85
CA GLY A 38 -1.58 8.08 -6.06
C GLY A 38 -0.97 7.11 -7.07
N ARG A 39 -0.80 5.84 -6.69
CA ARG A 39 -0.48 4.78 -7.65
C ARG A 39 -1.76 4.04 -8.01
N SER A 40 -2.16 4.17 -9.27
CA SER A 40 -3.40 3.59 -9.75
C SER A 40 -3.31 2.06 -9.67
N LEU A 41 -4.35 1.43 -9.13
CA LEU A 41 -4.64 0.01 -9.40
C LEU A 41 -5.09 -0.20 -10.87
N GLU A 42 -5.30 0.91 -11.59
CA GLU A 42 -5.78 1.00 -12.97
C GLU A 42 -4.64 1.47 -13.90
N ASP A 43 -3.80 0.53 -14.32
CA ASP A 43 -3.17 0.60 -15.63
C ASP A 43 -3.09 -0.84 -16.18
N ASP A 44 -4.28 -1.39 -16.41
CA ASP A 44 -4.66 -2.41 -17.40
C ASP A 44 -3.68 -3.56 -17.70
N GLY A 45 -3.25 -4.25 -16.65
CA GLY A 45 -2.77 -5.61 -16.78
C GLY A 45 -3.22 -6.43 -15.59
N ILE A 46 -4.07 -7.43 -15.83
CA ILE A 46 -4.50 -8.48 -14.89
C ILE A 46 -3.33 -9.16 -14.13
N TYR A 47 -2.07 -8.88 -14.51
CA TYR A 47 -0.85 -9.42 -13.96
C TYR A 47 0.09 -8.38 -13.32
N ARG A 48 -0.28 -7.10 -13.24
CA ARG A 48 0.57 -6.01 -12.68
C ARG A 48 0.11 -5.44 -11.34
N ALA A 49 -1.15 -5.59 -10.96
CA ALA A 49 -1.69 -5.06 -9.72
C ALA A 49 -1.75 -6.20 -8.69
N THR A 50 -0.98 -6.20 -7.60
CA THR A 50 -1.58 -5.72 -6.34
C THR A 50 -0.58 -5.38 -5.22
N HIS A 51 0.73 -5.60 -5.38
CA HIS A 51 1.69 -5.41 -4.26
C HIS A 51 3.01 -4.72 -4.60
N ALA A 52 3.33 -4.59 -5.89
CA ALA A 52 4.68 -4.21 -6.30
C ALA A 52 5.06 -2.76 -5.94
N ASP A 53 4.10 -1.85 -5.74
CA ASP A 53 4.43 -0.46 -5.40
C ASP A 53 5.03 -0.34 -4.01
N MET A 54 4.43 -1.05 -3.06
CA MET A 54 4.97 -1.19 -1.72
C MET A 54 6.29 -1.97 -1.75
N ASP A 55 6.37 -3.04 -2.52
CA ASP A 55 7.60 -3.83 -2.62
C ASP A 55 8.78 -2.99 -3.13
N VAL A 56 8.56 -2.09 -4.11
CA VAL A 56 9.60 -1.14 -4.59
C VAL A 56 10.01 -0.17 -3.49
N ILE A 57 9.03 0.39 -2.75
CA ILE A 57 9.29 1.33 -1.64
C ILE A 57 10.12 0.64 -0.55
N PHE A 58 9.75 -0.58 -0.15
CA PHE A 58 10.46 -1.36 0.86
C PHE A 58 11.85 -1.79 0.39
N ALA A 59 12.00 -2.21 -0.86
CA ALA A 59 13.29 -2.59 -1.43
C ALA A 59 14.24 -1.39 -1.54
N LEU A 60 13.72 -0.23 -1.97
CA LEU A 60 14.49 1.01 -2.06
C LEU A 60 14.89 1.51 -0.65
N ALA A 61 13.97 1.45 0.31
CA ALA A 61 14.23 1.80 1.71
C ALA A 61 15.33 0.90 2.31
N TYR A 62 15.30 -0.41 2.02
CA TYR A 62 16.35 -1.34 2.45
C TYR A 62 17.70 -1.02 1.79
N LYS A 63 17.71 -0.69 0.49
CA LYS A 63 18.93 -0.32 -0.24
C LYS A 63 19.55 0.98 0.25
N GLU A 64 18.73 1.97 0.59
CA GLU A 64 19.15 3.29 1.07
C GLU A 64 19.35 3.34 2.60
N GLY A 65 18.89 2.32 3.34
CA GLY A 65 18.97 2.27 4.80
C GLY A 65 18.06 3.28 5.51
N VAL A 66 17.03 3.78 4.83
CA VAL A 66 16.07 4.76 5.36
C VAL A 66 14.73 4.10 5.66
N SER A 67 13.84 4.81 6.37
CA SER A 67 12.53 4.26 6.66
C SER A 67 11.64 4.20 5.40
N PRO A 68 10.81 3.15 5.23
CA PRO A 68 9.90 3.04 4.09
C PRO A 68 8.91 4.20 3.98
N VAL A 69 8.55 4.79 5.11
CA VAL A 69 7.65 5.95 5.21
C VAL A 69 8.32 7.18 4.60
N GLU A 70 9.60 7.39 4.88
CA GLU A 70 10.37 8.49 4.29
C GLU A 70 10.55 8.33 2.78
N VAL A 71 10.73 7.11 2.28
CA VAL A 71 10.79 6.82 0.85
C VAL A 71 9.44 7.07 0.18
N SER A 72 8.35 6.61 0.80
CA SER A 72 6.99 6.77 0.30
C SER A 72 6.56 8.24 0.13
N LEU A 73 7.15 9.15 0.90
CA LEU A 73 6.86 10.59 0.80
C LEU A 73 7.55 11.26 -0.39
N ARG A 74 8.49 10.58 -1.06
CA ARG A 74 9.21 11.12 -2.21
C ARG A 74 8.41 10.88 -3.50
N LYS A 75 8.53 11.81 -4.46
CA LYS A 75 7.82 11.75 -5.75
C LYS A 75 8.66 11.16 -6.89
N ASP A 76 9.89 10.77 -6.61
CA ASP A 76 10.90 10.28 -7.56
C ASP A 76 10.96 8.74 -7.64
N ILE A 77 10.03 8.03 -6.98
CA ILE A 77 10.03 6.57 -6.92
C ILE A 77 9.63 6.00 -8.29
N PRO A 78 10.42 5.07 -8.87
CA PRO A 78 10.13 4.48 -10.17
C PRO A 78 8.79 3.74 -10.16
N HIS A 79 8.06 3.84 -11.27
CA HIS A 79 6.74 3.22 -11.43
C HIS A 79 6.90 1.70 -11.60
N VAL A 80 6.00 0.93 -10.99
CA VAL A 80 6.01 -0.53 -11.08
C VAL A 80 5.97 -1.01 -12.52
N GLY A 81 6.89 -1.92 -12.85
CA GLY A 81 7.04 -2.47 -14.19
C GLY A 81 7.97 -1.66 -15.11
N SER A 82 8.48 -0.51 -14.66
CA SER A 82 9.61 0.15 -15.32
C SER A 82 10.88 -0.71 -15.19
N PRO A 83 11.83 -0.63 -16.13
CA PRO A 83 13.09 -1.35 -16.04
C PRO A 83 13.89 -1.05 -14.75
N GLU A 84 13.77 0.17 -14.22
CA GLU A 84 14.43 0.60 -13.00
C GLU A 84 13.82 -0.04 -11.74
N ALA A 85 12.50 -0.20 -11.69
CA ALA A 85 11.83 -0.88 -10.59
C ALA A 85 12.19 -2.38 -10.54
N ASP A 86 12.33 -3.00 -11.72
CA ASP A 86 12.72 -4.41 -11.83
C ASP A 86 14.14 -4.67 -11.33
N GLU A 87 15.05 -3.73 -11.58
CA GLU A 87 16.42 -3.80 -11.08
C GLU A 87 16.46 -3.72 -9.55
N ILE A 88 15.69 -2.80 -8.95
CA ILE A 88 15.60 -2.64 -7.49
C ILE A 88 15.00 -3.90 -6.83
N LEU A 89 14.01 -4.51 -7.48
CA LEU A 89 13.35 -5.72 -7.00
C LEU A 89 14.12 -7.01 -7.32
N GLY A 90 15.18 -6.95 -8.13
CA GLY A 90 15.93 -8.12 -8.58
C GLY A 90 15.13 -9.05 -9.51
N ILE A 91 14.11 -8.52 -10.20
CA ILE A 91 13.27 -9.29 -11.12
C ILE A 91 14.03 -9.49 -12.44
N SER A 92 14.44 -10.74 -12.69
CA SER A 92 15.05 -11.16 -13.96
C SER A 92 14.03 -11.17 -15.10
N LYS A 93 14.50 -10.92 -16.34
CA LYS A 93 13.70 -11.11 -17.57
C LYS A 93 13.09 -12.52 -17.67
N SER A 94 13.74 -13.54 -17.09
CA SER A 94 13.24 -14.93 -17.04
C SER A 94 11.97 -15.05 -16.20
N SER A 95 11.99 -14.59 -14.94
CA SER A 95 10.82 -14.64 -14.05
C SER A 95 9.65 -13.81 -14.57
N ARG A 96 9.93 -12.70 -15.26
CA ARG A 96 8.88 -11.92 -15.96
C ARG A 96 8.27 -12.68 -17.14
N ALA A 97 9.07 -13.45 -17.87
CA ALA A 97 8.59 -14.27 -18.97
C ALA A 97 7.74 -15.45 -18.44
N GLU A 98 8.20 -16.12 -17.38
CA GLU A 98 7.49 -17.19 -16.70
C GLU A 98 6.14 -16.71 -16.14
N MET A 99 6.12 -15.55 -15.46
CA MET A 99 4.86 -14.93 -15.00
C MET A 99 3.93 -14.55 -16.15
N LYS A 100 4.45 -14.05 -17.28
CA LYS A 100 3.66 -13.74 -18.48
C LYS A 100 3.12 -14.99 -19.17
N GLU A 101 3.85 -16.09 -19.10
CA GLU A 101 3.48 -17.36 -19.72
C GLU A 101 2.43 -18.09 -18.86
N GLU A 102 2.62 -18.12 -17.54
CA GLU A 102 1.62 -18.60 -16.59
C GLU A 102 0.32 -17.77 -16.68
N ALA A 103 0.45 -16.46 -16.82
CA ALA A 103 -0.62 -15.53 -17.09
C ALA A 103 -1.35 -15.78 -18.42
N ALA A 104 -0.61 -16.07 -19.50
CA ALA A 104 -1.21 -16.38 -20.79
C ALA A 104 -1.94 -17.73 -20.79
N GLN A 105 -1.53 -18.64 -19.91
CA GLN A 105 -2.12 -19.97 -19.74
C GLN A 105 -3.28 -20.00 -18.72
N ALA A 106 -3.39 -19.00 -17.86
CA ALA A 106 -4.48 -18.88 -16.90
C ALA A 106 -5.81 -18.58 -17.61
N GLN A 107 -6.84 -19.34 -17.27
CA GLN A 107 -8.19 -19.16 -17.79
C GLN A 107 -8.71 -17.77 -17.36
N PRO A 108 -9.24 -16.94 -18.28
CA PRO A 108 -9.79 -15.64 -17.90
C PRO A 108 -10.91 -15.82 -16.86
N PRO A 109 -11.00 -14.90 -15.90
CA PRO A 109 -11.88 -15.09 -14.76
C PRO A 109 -13.36 -15.05 -15.19
N LEU A 110 -14.21 -15.74 -14.43
CA LEU A 110 -15.62 -15.98 -14.79
C LEU A 110 -16.44 -14.71 -15.05
N TRP A 111 -16.00 -13.55 -14.56
CA TRP A 111 -16.65 -12.26 -14.79
C TRP A 111 -16.31 -11.61 -16.14
N THR A 112 -15.27 -12.09 -16.84
CA THR A 112 -14.87 -11.64 -18.20
C THR A 112 -15.57 -12.43 -19.32
N GLN A 113 -16.26 -13.51 -18.98
CA GLN A 113 -16.89 -14.47 -19.90
C GLN A 113 -18.39 -14.16 -20.18
N LYS A 114 -18.80 -12.88 -20.20
CA LYS A 114 -20.20 -12.49 -20.49
C LYS A 114 -20.41 -12.11 -21.95
#